data_AF-A0A966EN72-F1
#
_entry.id   AF-A0A966EN72-F1
#
_cell.length_a   1.000
_cell.length_b   1.000
_cell.length_c   1.000
_cell.angle_alpha   90.00
_cell.angle_beta   90.00
_cell.angle_gamma   90.00
#
_symmetry.space_group_name_H-M   'P 1'
#
loop_
_entity.id
_entity.type
_entity.pdbx_description
1 polymer ?
#
loop_
_entity_poly.entity_id
_entity_poly.type
_entity_poly.pdbx_seq_one_letter_code
_entity_poly.pdbx_strand_id
1 'polypeptide(L)'
;MLKLSYRYDQTAARLEVDGLPDFSSGHGDSVIGILSAWRLQLVGAPELEGKRDHLEALMAVVFPYARHQISGVSRPEGWSHHPVSIRPVDGGHQLGLTSSQPDVPP
;
A
#
# COMPACT_ATOMS: atom_id res chain seq x y z
N MET A 1 -11.20 -12.22 22.01
CA MET A 1 -11.49 -11.08 21.10
C MET A 1 -10.48 -11.18 19.97
N LEU A 2 -10.92 -11.55 18.77
CA LEU A 2 -10.08 -12.18 17.74
C LEU A 2 -9.61 -11.19 16.67
N LYS A 3 -9.30 -9.95 17.08
CA LYS A 3 -8.70 -8.94 16.20
C LYS A 3 -7.19 -9.09 16.22
N LEU A 4 -6.59 -9.22 15.04
CA LEU A 4 -5.15 -9.14 14.84
C LEU A 4 -4.79 -7.75 14.34
N SER A 5 -3.72 -7.19 14.89
CA SER A 5 -3.18 -5.90 14.50
C SER A 5 -1.67 -6.02 14.33
N TYR A 6 -1.18 -5.73 13.12
CA TYR A 6 0.24 -5.65 12.83
C TYR A 6 0.64 -4.22 12.56
N ARG A 7 1.86 -3.89 12.97
CA ARG A 7 2.45 -2.59 12.76
C ARG A 7 3.88 -2.76 12.29
N TYR A 8 4.20 -2.06 11.21
CA TYR A 8 5.51 -2.04 10.58
C TYR A 8 5.99 -0.60 10.57
N ASP A 9 7.03 -0.32 11.36
CA ASP A 9 7.66 0.99 11.45
C ASP A 9 8.96 1.02 10.65
N GLN A 10 9.16 2.07 9.87
CA GLN A 10 10.40 2.46 9.21
C GLN A 10 10.65 3.95 9.46
N THR A 11 11.88 4.41 9.27
CA THR A 11 12.31 5.78 9.62
C THR A 11 11.36 6.89 9.17
N ALA A 12 10.77 6.77 7.98
CA ALA A 12 9.86 7.77 7.41
C ALA A 12 8.45 7.25 7.12
N ALA A 13 8.12 6.02 7.54
CA ALA A 13 6.85 5.38 7.19
C ALA A 13 6.34 4.44 8.28
N ARG A 14 5.01 4.38 8.47
CA ARG A 14 4.34 3.38 9.32
C ARG A 14 3.18 2.76 8.56
N LEU A 15 3.16 1.43 8.48
CA LEU A 15 2.02 0.67 8.00
C LEU A 15 1.36 -0.06 9.18
N GLU A 16 0.07 0.19 9.39
CA GLU A 16 -0.78 -0.57 10.31
C GLU A 16 -1.78 -1.39 9.52
N VAL A 17 -1.96 -2.65 9.90
CA VAL A 17 -2.85 -3.61 9.24
C VAL A 17 -3.69 -4.32 10.29
N ASP A 18 -5.00 -4.21 10.16
CA ASP A 18 -5.98 -4.80 11.06
C ASP A 18 -6.80 -5.87 10.35
N GLY A 19 -7.09 -6.96 11.04
CA GLY A 19 -7.91 -8.02 10.47
C GLY A 19 -8.28 -9.13 11.43
N LEU A 20 -8.79 -10.19 10.83
CA LEU A 20 -9.19 -11.42 11.50
C LEU A 20 -8.44 -12.59 10.87
N PRO A 21 -8.15 -13.66 11.62
CA PRO A 21 -7.71 -14.90 11.01
C PRO A 21 -8.82 -15.53 10.18
N ASP A 22 -8.40 -16.25 9.15
CA ASP A 22 -9.29 -17.06 8.32
C ASP A 22 -9.11 -18.54 8.68
N PHE A 23 -10.01 -19.05 9.52
CA PHE A 23 -10.01 -20.45 9.94
C PHE A 23 -10.46 -21.41 8.84
N SER A 24 -11.06 -20.91 7.76
CA SER A 24 -11.52 -21.76 6.65
C SER A 24 -10.38 -22.30 5.80
N SER A 25 -9.24 -21.60 5.80
CA SER A 25 -8.09 -21.89 4.95
C SER A 25 -6.91 -22.54 5.69
N GLY A 26 -7.10 -22.91 6.96
CA GLY A 26 -6.06 -23.58 7.77
C GLY A 26 -4.86 -22.70 8.09
N HIS A 27 -4.97 -21.39 7.90
CA HIS A 27 -3.95 -20.44 8.34
C HIS A 27 -3.90 -20.40 9.87
N GLY A 28 -2.69 -20.20 10.42
CA GLY A 28 -2.51 -20.10 11.86
C GLY A 28 -3.22 -18.89 12.47
N ASP A 29 -3.55 -18.97 13.76
CA ASP A 29 -4.30 -17.95 14.52
C ASP A 29 -3.64 -16.57 14.55
N SER A 30 -2.37 -16.47 14.16
CA SER A 30 -1.56 -15.25 14.07
C SER A 30 -1.36 -14.79 12.63
N VAL A 31 -2.32 -15.05 11.74
CA VAL A 31 -2.29 -14.57 10.34
C VAL A 31 -3.57 -13.81 10.09
N ILE A 32 -3.48 -12.60 9.52
CA ILE A 32 -4.67 -11.92 9.00
C ILE A 32 -5.06 -12.62 7.70
N GLY A 33 -6.13 -13.42 7.75
CA GLY A 33 -6.74 -14.02 6.57
C GLY A 33 -7.83 -13.12 5.95
N ILE A 34 -8.46 -12.27 6.77
CA ILE A 34 -9.46 -11.29 6.34
C ILE A 34 -9.01 -9.90 6.76
N LEU A 35 -8.62 -9.08 5.78
CA LEU A 35 -8.23 -7.69 5.99
C LEU A 35 -9.46 -6.84 6.33
N SER A 36 -9.43 -6.18 7.49
CA SER A 36 -10.49 -5.27 7.94
C SER A 36 -10.16 -3.80 7.66
N ALA A 37 -8.92 -3.38 7.93
CA ALA A 37 -8.47 -2.02 7.68
C ALA A 37 -6.94 -1.97 7.50
N TRP A 38 -6.46 -0.91 6.86
CA TRP A 38 -5.04 -0.59 6.80
C TRP A 38 -4.85 0.93 6.77
N ARG A 39 -3.72 1.39 7.31
CA ARG A 39 -3.31 2.79 7.27
C ARG A 39 -1.81 2.88 7.00
N LEU A 40 -1.42 3.72 6.06
CA LEU A 40 -0.03 4.04 5.77
C LEU A 40 0.21 5.53 6.06
N GLN A 41 1.10 5.78 7.02
CA GLN A 41 1.57 7.11 7.36
C GLN A 41 2.94 7.32 6.75
N LEU A 42 3.12 8.43 6.03
CA LEU A 42 4.40 8.86 5.49
C LEU A 42 4.71 10.25 6.05
N VAL A 43 5.95 10.46 6.51
CA VAL A 43 6.34 11.76 7.06
C VAL A 43 6.17 12.85 5.99
N GLY A 44 5.40 13.89 6.34
CA GLY A 44 5.17 15.02 5.44
C GLY A 44 4.14 14.76 4.31
N ALA A 45 3.41 13.64 4.37
CA ALA A 45 2.31 13.37 3.43
C ALA A 45 1.01 13.03 4.19
N PRO A 46 -0.15 13.13 3.52
CA PRO A 46 -1.41 12.65 4.08
C PRO A 46 -1.36 11.15 4.41
N GLU A 47 -2.14 10.74 5.41
CA GLU A 47 -2.38 9.33 5.70
C GLU A 47 -3.13 8.67 4.53
N LEU A 48 -2.70 7.46 4.15
CA LEU A 48 -3.33 6.67 3.11
C LEU A 48 -4.10 5.51 3.72
N GLU A 49 -5.33 5.31 3.28
CA GLU A 49 -6.19 4.21 3.68
C GLU A 49 -7.13 3.82 2.53
N GLY A 50 -7.86 2.72 2.70
CA GLY A 50 -8.90 2.33 1.76
C GLY A 50 -9.25 0.85 1.83
N LYS A 51 -9.93 0.36 0.79
CA LYS A 51 -10.22 -1.07 0.62
C LYS A 51 -8.96 -1.90 0.38
N ARG A 52 -9.07 -3.21 0.55
CA ARG A 52 -8.03 -4.22 0.24
C ARG A 52 -7.39 -4.01 -1.13
N ASP A 53 -8.21 -3.83 -2.16
CA ASP A 53 -7.75 -3.67 -3.54
C ASP A 53 -6.81 -2.46 -3.72
N HIS A 54 -6.96 -1.42 -2.91
CA HIS A 54 -6.05 -0.26 -2.93
C HIS A 54 -4.69 -0.59 -2.31
N LEU A 55 -4.66 -1.37 -1.22
CA LEU A 55 -3.41 -1.85 -0.62
C LEU A 55 -2.69 -2.81 -1.59
N GLU A 56 -3.42 -3.72 -2.23
CA GLU A 56 -2.87 -4.63 -3.22
C GLU A 56 -2.30 -3.86 -4.43
N ALA A 57 -3.03 -2.86 -4.95
CA ALA A 57 -2.55 -1.99 -6.01
C ALA A 57 -1.29 -1.21 -5.60
N LEU A 58 -1.25 -0.70 -4.37
CA LEU A 58 -0.09 0.00 -3.83
C LEU A 58 1.15 -0.93 -3.79
N MET A 59 1.00 -2.13 -3.24
CA MET A 59 2.08 -3.12 -3.15
C MET A 59 2.55 -3.56 -4.54
N ALA A 60 1.62 -3.80 -5.47
CA ALA A 60 1.91 -4.20 -6.84
C ALA A 60 2.72 -3.16 -7.63
N VAL A 61 2.61 -1.88 -7.27
CA VAL A 61 3.36 -0.78 -7.92
C VAL A 61 4.66 -0.47 -7.18
N VAL A 62 4.63 -0.38 -5.85
CA VAL A 62 5.79 0.04 -5.04
C VAL A 62 6.88 -1.03 -5.02
N PHE A 63 6.55 -2.32 -4.92
CA PHE A 63 7.58 -3.37 -4.82
C PHE A 63 8.42 -3.51 -6.11
N PRO A 64 7.85 -3.60 -7.32
CA PRO A 64 8.65 -3.65 -8.54
C PRO A 64 9.44 -2.36 -8.73
N TYR A 65 8.84 -1.20 -8.44
CA TYR A 65 9.53 0.08 -8.54
C TYR A 65 10.76 0.15 -7.64
N ALA A 66 10.62 -0.21 -6.36
CA ALA A 66 11.73 -0.25 -5.41
C ALA A 66 12.85 -1.18 -5.90
N ARG A 67 12.50 -2.35 -6.43
CA ARG A 67 13.48 -3.28 -7.02
C ARG A 67 14.20 -2.65 -8.23
N HIS A 68 13.49 -1.93 -9.09
CA HIS A 68 14.10 -1.23 -10.22
C HIS A 68 15.07 -0.14 -9.75
N GLN A 69 14.69 0.66 -8.75
CA GLN A 69 15.55 1.70 -8.17
C GLN A 69 16.83 1.10 -7.56
N ILE A 70 16.72 0.00 -6.80
CA ILE A 70 17.88 -0.72 -6.27
C ILE A 70 18.80 -1.22 -7.39
N SER A 71 18.23 -1.58 -8.53
CA SER A 71 18.96 -2.07 -9.71
C SER A 71 19.47 -0.93 -10.61
N GLY A 72 19.30 0.34 -10.22
CA GLY A 72 19.70 1.50 -11.02
C GLY A 72 18.80 1.78 -12.24
N VAL A 73 17.65 1.12 -12.34
CA VAL A 73 16.67 1.33 -13.41
C VAL A 73 15.59 2.28 -12.91
N SER A 74 15.54 3.50 -13.47
CA SER A 74 14.54 4.48 -13.09
C SER A 74 13.46 4.60 -14.16
N ARG A 75 12.35 3.88 -13.98
CA ARG A 75 11.19 3.92 -14.88
C ARG A 75 9.88 4.06 -14.10
N PRO A 76 8.85 4.68 -14.68
CA PRO A 76 7.52 4.68 -14.08
C PRO A 76 6.96 3.26 -13.93
N GLU A 77 6.15 3.05 -12.89
CA GLU A 77 5.41 1.82 -12.63
C GLU A 77 3.95 2.17 -12.30
N GLY A 78 3.02 1.28 -12.63
CA GLY A 78 1.57 1.54 -12.59
C GLY A 78 0.99 1.84 -13.97
N TRP A 79 -0.27 1.46 -14.18
CA TRP A 79 -0.97 1.60 -15.47
C TRP A 79 -2.01 2.73 -15.42
N SER A 80 -2.38 3.26 -16.59
CA SER A 80 -3.38 4.32 -16.73
C SER A 80 -4.75 4.02 -16.12
N HIS A 81 -5.07 2.74 -15.90
CA HIS A 81 -6.35 2.29 -15.36
C HIS A 81 -6.27 1.79 -13.90
N HIS A 82 -5.10 1.82 -13.27
CA HIS A 82 -4.93 1.42 -11.87
C HIS A 82 -4.94 2.65 -10.94
N PRO A 83 -5.43 2.50 -9.69
CA PRO A 83 -5.56 3.61 -8.76
C PRO A 83 -4.21 4.09 -8.20
N VAL A 84 -3.10 3.44 -8.54
CA VAL A 84 -1.77 3.76 -8.05
C VAL A 84 -0.77 3.78 -9.20
N SER A 85 0.07 4.80 -9.23
CA SER A 85 1.25 4.89 -10.08
C SER A 85 2.42 5.49 -9.32
N ILE A 86 3.64 5.19 -9.74
CA ILE A 86 4.85 5.79 -9.17
C ILE A 86 5.83 6.12 -10.29
N ARG A 87 6.48 7.26 -10.20
CA ARG A 87 7.46 7.70 -11.21
C ARG A 87 8.62 8.46 -10.58
N PRO A 88 9.81 8.38 -11.17
CA PRO A 88 10.89 9.28 -10.77
C PRO A 88 10.55 10.72 -11.16
N VAL A 89 10.98 11.66 -10.32
CA VAL A 89 10.95 13.10 -10.58
C VAL A 89 12.29 13.70 -10.13
N ASP A 90 12.56 14.95 -10.49
CA ASP A 90 13.79 15.62 -10.04
C ASP A 90 13.83 15.67 -8.51
N GLY A 91 14.87 15.07 -7.92
CA GLY A 91 15.07 15.05 -6.47
C GLY A 91 14.22 14.04 -5.69
N GLY A 92 13.48 13.13 -6.35
CA GLY A 92 12.73 12.10 -5.63
C GLY A 92 11.80 11.23 -6.47
N HIS A 93 10.70 10.81 -5.85
CA HIS A 93 9.72 9.90 -6.45
C HIS A 93 8.32 10.44 -6.17
N GLN A 94 7.47 10.44 -7.19
CA GLN A 94 6.07 10.83 -7.05
C GLN A 94 5.19 9.60 -7.07
N LEU A 95 4.44 9.39 -5.98
CA LEU A 95 3.35 8.42 -5.89
C LEU A 95 2.04 9.13 -6.28
N GLY A 96 1.43 8.69 -7.37
CA GLY A 96 0.10 9.14 -7.80
C GLY A 96 -0.97 8.18 -7.31
N LEU A 97 -2.03 8.73 -6.71
CA LEU A 97 -3.18 7.99 -6.22
C LEU A 97 -4.44 8.54 -6.87
N THR A 98 -5.19 7.68 -7.54
CA THR A 98 -6.48 8.03 -8.13
C THR A 98 -7.58 7.45 -7.28
N SER A 99 -8.47 8.31 -6.78
CA SER A 99 -9.66 7.88 -6.05
C SER A 99 -10.53 6.98 -6.93
N SER A 100 -11.04 5.90 -6.35
CA SER A 100 -12.08 5.08 -6.97
C SER A 100 -13.49 5.64 -6.78
N GLN A 101 -13.64 6.76 -6.04
CA GLN A 101 -14.91 7.44 -5.89
C GLN A 101 -15.17 8.44 -7.03
N PRO A 102 -16.42 8.51 -7.52
CA PRO A 102 -16.79 9.52 -8.51
C PRO A 102 -16.60 10.94 -7.94
N ASP A 103 -16.28 11.89 -8.82
CA ASP A 103 -16.21 13.32 -8.52
C ASP A 103 -15.16 13.74 -7.47
N VAL A 104 -14.14 12.91 -7.22
CA VAL A 104 -12.97 13.31 -6.43
C VAL A 104 -11.89 13.84 -7.39
N PRO A 105 -11.54 15.14 -7.33
CA PRO A 105 -10.48 15.70 -8.17
C PRO A 105 -9.11 15.07 -7.83
N PRO A 106 -8.23 14.88 -8.82
CA PRO A 106 -6.90 14.31 -8.65
C PRO A 106 -5.95 15.21 -7.86
#